data_AF-K0IGH2-F1
#
_entry.id   AF-K0IGH2-F1
#
_cell.length_a   1.000
_cell.length_b   1.000
_cell.length_c   1.000
_cell.angle_alpha   90.00
_cell.angle_beta   90.00
_cell.angle_gamma   90.00
#
_symmetry.space_group_name_H-M   'P 1'
#
loop_
_entity.id
_entity.type
_entity.pdbx_description
1 polymer ?
#
loop_
_entity_poly.entity_id
_entity_poly.type
_entity_poly.pdbx_seq_one_letter_code
_entity_poly.pdbx_strand_id
1 'polypeptide(L)'
;MSKVSPEWADQVGKGKSVQRPTGISAPGNEGVSSSIKSTPYAIGYIEFHYALTTGMPYAYLQNQEGNFIELSIDSVRTAIAASAGSLPNGEKSWEHVSTTDAPGEDSYPISSFSYLLLYKELSTNPRIDSMDKAIALVDFAEWAITDGQQFADDLAYVPLPEEAVQINEETLESITYNGQPVLAEERVTSTDSLGLFSPIIAASIILAIAAGSAIYIWRKRRGSLAPKEISTEPRERRETRDKISYPLLRGTLAGDRIFRFIVISAAGYMMLLLGLVAVSIFSG
;
A
#
# COMPACT_ATOMS: atom_id res chain seq x y z
N MET A 1 -17.88 5.74 -1.66
CA MET A 1 -19.31 5.63 -2.00
C MET A 1 -20.23 5.75 -0.80
N SER A 2 -20.08 4.97 0.29
CA SER A 2 -21.04 5.04 1.41
C SER A 2 -21.19 6.43 2.07
N LYS A 3 -20.19 7.32 1.92
CA LYS A 3 -20.28 8.72 2.40
C LYS A 3 -21.23 9.59 1.56
N VAL A 4 -21.38 9.28 0.26
CA VAL A 4 -22.08 10.12 -0.72
C VAL A 4 -23.34 9.46 -1.30
N SER A 5 -23.55 8.16 -1.03
CA SER A 5 -24.73 7.40 -1.49
C SER A 5 -25.32 6.60 -0.33
N PRO A 6 -26.48 7.03 0.22
CA PRO A 6 -27.19 6.30 1.26
C PRO A 6 -27.61 4.91 0.79
N GLU A 7 -28.08 4.79 -0.45
CA GLU A 7 -28.46 3.49 -1.03
C GLU A 7 -27.29 2.49 -1.04
N TRP A 8 -26.10 2.96 -1.44
CA TRP A 8 -24.90 2.13 -1.38
C TRP A 8 -24.53 1.77 0.06
N ALA A 9 -24.64 2.73 0.98
CA ALA A 9 -24.34 2.50 2.39
C ALA A 9 -25.22 1.40 2.99
N ASP A 10 -26.51 1.39 2.65
CA ASP A 10 -27.49 0.44 3.16
C ASP A 10 -27.38 -0.94 2.49
N GLN A 11 -27.21 -0.98 1.16
CA GLN A 11 -27.28 -2.25 0.42
C GLN A 11 -25.93 -2.96 0.29
N VAL A 12 -24.82 -2.23 0.22
CA VAL A 12 -23.48 -2.78 -0.08
C VAL A 12 -22.49 -2.51 1.06
N GLY A 13 -22.53 -1.31 1.63
CA GLY A 13 -21.65 -0.90 2.72
C GLY A 13 -20.18 -0.72 2.31
N LYS A 14 -19.28 -0.93 3.28
CA LYS A 14 -17.82 -0.75 3.17
C LYS A 14 -17.06 -1.96 3.72
N GLY A 15 -15.95 -2.35 3.08
CA GLY A 15 -15.10 -3.45 3.56
C GLY A 15 -14.04 -3.92 2.56
N LYS A 16 -13.12 -4.80 2.99
CA LYS A 16 -12.11 -5.40 2.09
C LYS A 16 -12.71 -6.36 1.06
N SER A 17 -13.96 -6.78 1.26
CA SER A 17 -14.74 -7.50 0.28
C SER A 17 -16.20 -7.12 0.50
N VAL A 18 -16.91 -6.82 -0.57
CA VAL A 18 -18.33 -6.47 -0.55
C VAL A 18 -19.03 -7.25 -1.64
N GLN A 19 -20.29 -7.62 -1.39
CA GLN A 19 -21.10 -8.30 -2.38
C GLN A 19 -21.63 -7.26 -3.37
N ARG A 20 -20.97 -7.17 -4.53
CA ARG A 20 -21.34 -6.18 -5.55
C ARG A 20 -22.62 -6.60 -6.26
N PRO A 21 -23.54 -5.66 -6.55
CA PRO A 21 -24.74 -5.94 -7.33
C PRO A 21 -24.43 -6.40 -8.77
N THR A 22 -23.34 -5.90 -9.35
CA THR A 22 -22.93 -6.18 -10.74
C THR A 22 -21.42 -6.00 -10.92
N GLY A 23 -20.92 -6.33 -12.12
CA GLY A 23 -19.55 -6.14 -12.55
C GLY A 23 -18.70 -7.41 -12.48
N ILE A 24 -17.55 -7.35 -13.13
CA ILE A 24 -16.57 -8.45 -13.18
C ILE A 24 -15.49 -8.17 -12.14
N SER A 25 -15.06 -9.19 -11.42
CA SER A 25 -13.92 -9.11 -10.52
C SER A 25 -12.67 -9.62 -11.21
N ALA A 26 -11.56 -8.90 -11.07
CA ALA A 26 -10.26 -9.29 -11.58
C ALA A 26 -9.20 -9.18 -10.45
N PRO A 27 -8.17 -10.03 -10.46
CA PRO A 27 -7.17 -10.05 -9.41
C PRO A 27 -6.21 -8.85 -9.51
N GLY A 28 -6.20 -8.01 -8.47
CA GLY A 28 -5.27 -6.87 -8.36
C GLY A 28 -5.46 -5.77 -9.41
N ASN A 29 -4.62 -4.73 -9.35
CA ASN A 29 -4.66 -3.63 -10.32
C ASN A 29 -4.29 -4.07 -11.73
N GLU A 30 -3.36 -5.03 -11.88
CA GLU A 30 -2.99 -5.58 -13.17
C GLU A 30 -4.18 -6.28 -13.87
N GLY A 31 -4.91 -7.14 -13.14
CA GLY A 31 -6.08 -7.81 -13.68
C GLY A 31 -7.18 -6.82 -14.05
N VAL A 32 -7.50 -5.87 -13.17
CA VAL A 32 -8.55 -4.87 -13.41
C VAL A 32 -8.18 -3.96 -14.58
N SER A 33 -6.95 -3.44 -14.64
CA SER A 33 -6.49 -2.59 -15.74
C SER A 33 -6.52 -3.34 -17.08
N SER A 34 -6.12 -4.61 -17.12
CA SER A 34 -6.24 -5.44 -18.31
C SER A 34 -7.70 -5.60 -18.75
N SER A 35 -8.62 -5.86 -17.81
CA SER A 35 -10.04 -6.01 -18.11
C SER A 35 -10.68 -4.73 -18.63
N ILE A 36 -10.31 -3.56 -18.09
CA ILE A 36 -10.77 -2.26 -18.60
C ILE A 36 -10.29 -2.07 -20.04
N LYS A 37 -9.00 -2.31 -20.30
CA LYS A 37 -8.42 -2.13 -21.65
C LYS A 37 -9.03 -3.04 -22.70
N SER A 38 -9.35 -4.29 -22.34
CA SER A 38 -9.90 -5.26 -23.27
C SER A 38 -11.41 -5.13 -23.47
N THR A 39 -12.09 -4.30 -22.68
CA THR A 39 -13.55 -4.21 -22.67
C THR A 39 -13.99 -2.80 -23.07
N PRO A 40 -14.49 -2.60 -24.30
CA PRO A 40 -15.00 -1.31 -24.74
C PRO A 40 -16.04 -0.75 -23.77
N TYR A 41 -15.96 0.56 -23.50
CA TYR A 41 -16.89 1.27 -22.60
C TYR A 41 -16.90 0.77 -21.15
N ALA A 42 -15.91 -0.02 -20.73
CA ALA A 42 -15.79 -0.44 -19.34
C ALA A 42 -15.38 0.72 -18.43
N ILE A 43 -15.85 0.65 -17.19
CA ILE A 43 -15.43 1.52 -16.09
C ILE A 43 -14.88 0.60 -15.00
N GLY A 44 -13.72 0.96 -14.46
CA GLY A 44 -13.17 0.31 -13.29
C GLY A 44 -12.41 1.30 -12.42
N TYR A 45 -11.92 0.80 -11.30
CA TYR A 45 -11.11 1.55 -10.34
C TYR A 45 -9.76 0.86 -10.24
N ILE A 46 -8.69 1.63 -10.44
CA ILE A 46 -7.30 1.19 -10.35
C ILE A 46 -6.50 2.29 -9.67
N GLU A 47 -5.31 1.93 -9.22
CA GLU A 47 -4.36 2.90 -8.68
C GLU A 47 -3.85 3.86 -9.76
N PHE A 48 -3.58 5.10 -9.35
CA PHE A 48 -3.24 6.21 -10.24
C PHE A 48 -1.99 5.93 -11.07
N HIS A 49 -0.92 5.41 -10.47
CA HIS A 49 0.28 4.99 -11.20
C HIS A 49 -0.04 3.95 -12.28
N TYR A 50 -0.97 3.02 -12.04
CA TYR A 50 -1.43 2.11 -13.10
C TYR A 50 -2.14 2.85 -14.25
N ALA A 51 -2.97 3.84 -13.97
CA ALA A 51 -3.61 4.64 -15.01
C ALA A 51 -2.56 5.40 -15.85
N LEU A 52 -1.62 6.06 -15.19
CA LEU A 52 -0.53 6.82 -15.82
C LEU A 52 0.37 5.93 -16.69
N THR A 53 0.94 4.87 -16.11
CA THR A 53 1.88 3.98 -16.82
C THR A 53 1.24 3.23 -17.98
N THR A 54 -0.08 3.08 -17.96
CA THR A 54 -0.81 2.39 -19.02
C THR A 54 -1.49 3.35 -20.01
N GLY A 55 -1.38 4.66 -19.81
CA GLY A 55 -2.00 5.69 -20.66
C GLY A 55 -3.52 5.63 -20.65
N MET A 56 -4.11 5.15 -19.55
CA MET A 56 -5.55 4.99 -19.42
C MET A 56 -6.16 6.34 -19.03
N PRO A 57 -7.23 6.80 -19.71
CA PRO A 57 -7.94 8.00 -19.28
C PRO A 57 -8.53 7.77 -17.89
N TYR A 58 -8.59 8.83 -17.08
CA TYR A 58 -9.23 8.87 -15.77
C TYR A 58 -10.14 10.11 -15.70
N ALA A 59 -10.97 10.25 -14.66
CA ALA A 59 -11.90 11.36 -14.57
C ALA A 59 -11.61 12.30 -13.43
N TYR A 60 -12.22 13.45 -13.62
CA TYR A 60 -12.51 14.43 -12.62
C TYR A 60 -13.69 13.96 -11.79
N LEU A 61 -13.57 14.08 -10.47
CA LEU A 61 -14.64 13.72 -9.55
C LEU A 61 -15.07 14.94 -8.76
N GLN A 62 -16.37 15.02 -8.50
CA GLN A 62 -16.91 16.06 -7.64
C GLN A 62 -16.46 15.81 -6.20
N ASN A 63 -15.82 16.79 -5.58
CA ASN A 63 -15.44 16.76 -4.17
C ASN A 63 -16.56 17.28 -3.26
N GLN A 64 -16.30 17.27 -1.95
CA GLN A 64 -17.25 17.72 -0.93
C GLN A 64 -17.69 19.19 -1.10
N GLU A 65 -16.83 20.04 -1.66
CA GLU A 65 -17.10 21.46 -1.94
C GLU A 65 -17.89 21.67 -3.25
N GLY A 66 -18.16 20.59 -4.00
CA GLY A 66 -18.91 20.63 -5.25
C GLY A 66 -18.06 20.87 -6.50
N ASN A 67 -16.73 20.95 -6.37
CA ASN A 67 -15.80 21.16 -7.48
C ASN A 67 -15.41 19.85 -8.15
N PHE A 68 -15.26 19.84 -9.48
CA PHE A 68 -14.76 18.69 -10.23
C PHE A 68 -13.23 18.72 -10.28
N ILE A 69 -12.59 17.84 -9.52
CA ILE A 69 -11.15 17.84 -9.30
C ILE A 69 -10.48 16.75 -10.13
N GLU A 70 -9.42 17.11 -10.84
CA GLU A 70 -8.55 16.15 -11.53
C GLU A 70 -7.79 15.29 -10.52
N LEU A 71 -7.64 14.00 -10.81
CA LEU A 71 -6.69 13.18 -10.07
C LEU A 71 -5.25 13.60 -10.39
N SER A 72 -4.60 14.21 -9.42
CA SER A 72 -3.20 14.65 -9.48
C SER A 72 -2.52 14.51 -8.11
N ILE A 73 -1.19 14.52 -8.07
CA ILE A 73 -0.43 14.49 -6.82
C ILE A 73 -0.82 15.64 -5.90
N ASP A 74 -1.01 16.84 -6.45
CA ASP A 74 -1.41 18.02 -5.67
C ASP A 74 -2.80 17.87 -5.07
N SER A 75 -3.78 17.40 -5.87
CA SER A 75 -5.15 17.18 -5.37
C SER A 75 -5.24 16.10 -4.28
N VAL A 76 -4.41 15.05 -4.38
CA VAL A 76 -4.29 14.01 -3.35
C VAL A 76 -3.59 14.58 -2.12
N ARG A 77 -2.55 15.40 -2.30
CA ARG A 77 -1.85 16.06 -1.20
C ARG A 77 -2.80 16.96 -0.40
N THR A 78 -3.68 17.71 -1.06
CA THR A 78 -4.72 18.51 -0.41
C THR A 78 -5.65 17.64 0.45
N ALA A 79 -6.14 16.53 -0.09
CA ALA A 79 -7.01 15.60 0.64
C ALA A 79 -6.33 14.97 1.86
N ILE A 80 -5.04 14.62 1.73
CA ILE A 80 -4.23 14.03 2.79
C ILE A 80 -3.94 15.06 3.89
N ALA A 81 -3.54 16.27 3.53
CA ALA A 81 -3.28 17.34 4.48
C ALA A 81 -4.51 17.67 5.33
N ALA A 82 -5.71 17.66 4.73
CA ALA A 82 -6.98 17.86 5.44
C ALA A 82 -7.28 16.77 6.48
N SER A 83 -6.64 15.60 6.38
CA SER A 83 -6.85 14.45 7.27
C SER A 83 -5.71 14.22 8.28
N ALA A 84 -4.55 14.87 8.08
CA ALA A 84 -3.32 14.61 8.84
C ALA A 84 -3.45 14.90 10.35
N GLY A 85 -4.11 16.00 10.73
CA GLY A 85 -4.25 16.42 12.13
C GLY A 85 -5.11 15.51 13.02
N SER A 86 -5.57 14.37 12.50
CA SER A 86 -6.39 13.38 13.21
C SER A 86 -5.73 12.01 13.26
N LEU A 87 -4.47 11.90 12.82
CA LEU A 87 -3.76 10.63 12.80
C LEU A 87 -3.48 10.17 14.24
N PRO A 88 -3.85 8.93 14.58
CA PRO A 88 -3.55 8.39 15.90
C PRO A 88 -2.11 7.86 15.95
N ASN A 89 -1.49 7.78 17.14
CA ASN A 89 -0.20 7.10 17.31
C ASN A 89 -0.29 5.64 16.79
N GLY A 90 0.84 5.06 16.36
CA GLY A 90 0.86 3.71 15.75
C GLY A 90 0.45 2.56 16.66
N GLU A 91 0.34 2.78 17.99
CA GLU A 91 -0.21 1.80 18.94
C GLU A 91 -1.74 1.86 19.10
N LYS A 92 -2.39 2.91 18.60
CA LYS A 92 -3.83 3.12 18.71
C LYS A 92 -4.55 2.56 17.48
N SER A 93 -5.87 2.48 17.55
CA SER A 93 -6.69 2.02 16.42
C SER A 93 -6.67 3.02 15.26
N TRP A 94 -6.37 2.52 14.06
CA TRP A 94 -6.44 3.24 12.78
C TRP A 94 -7.76 3.03 12.02
N GLU A 95 -8.74 2.33 12.59
CA GLU A 95 -9.99 1.97 11.91
C GLU A 95 -10.81 3.17 11.43
N HIS A 96 -10.67 4.31 12.10
CA HIS A 96 -11.40 5.54 11.80
C HIS A 96 -10.61 6.52 10.93
N VAL A 97 -9.35 6.22 10.60
CA VAL A 97 -8.56 7.05 9.69
C VAL A 97 -9.12 6.92 8.28
N SER A 98 -9.51 8.05 7.70
CA SER A 98 -10.11 8.10 6.37
C SER A 98 -9.77 9.41 5.69
N THR A 99 -9.26 9.32 4.47
CA THR A 99 -8.92 10.47 3.61
C THR A 99 -9.88 10.58 2.41
N THR A 100 -10.86 9.67 2.32
CA THR A 100 -11.91 9.71 1.30
C THR A 100 -12.87 10.84 1.59
N ASP A 101 -13.34 11.54 0.55
CA ASP A 101 -14.26 12.67 0.66
C ASP A 101 -13.77 13.70 1.70
N ALA A 102 -12.47 13.98 1.67
CA ALA A 102 -11.85 14.95 2.56
C ALA A 102 -12.22 16.38 2.13
N PRO A 103 -12.40 17.31 3.07
CA PRO A 103 -12.78 18.68 2.76
C PRO A 103 -11.68 19.44 2.01
N GLY A 104 -12.04 20.55 1.37
CA GLY A 104 -11.11 21.45 0.69
C GLY A 104 -11.37 21.58 -0.80
N GLU A 105 -11.23 22.80 -1.32
CA GLU A 105 -11.65 23.16 -2.69
C GLU A 105 -10.97 22.34 -3.77
N ASP A 106 -9.71 21.94 -3.57
CA ASP A 106 -8.89 21.15 -4.50
C ASP A 106 -8.67 19.68 -4.06
N SER A 107 -9.42 19.23 -3.05
CA SER A 107 -9.29 17.87 -2.51
C SER A 107 -9.85 16.85 -3.50
N TYR A 108 -9.03 15.89 -3.95
CA TYR A 108 -9.56 14.77 -4.72
C TYR A 108 -10.34 13.82 -3.80
N PRO A 109 -11.60 13.48 -4.10
CA PRO A 109 -12.49 12.80 -3.16
C PRO A 109 -12.09 11.35 -2.86
N ILE A 110 -11.10 10.79 -3.56
CA ILE A 110 -10.74 9.37 -3.46
C ILE A 110 -9.23 9.23 -3.33
N SER A 111 -8.77 9.32 -2.09
CA SER A 111 -7.38 9.09 -1.68
C SER A 111 -7.34 8.05 -0.56
N SER A 112 -6.16 7.50 -0.30
CA SER A 112 -5.91 6.66 0.87
C SER A 112 -4.43 6.68 1.23
N PHE A 113 -4.15 6.51 2.52
CA PHE A 113 -2.85 6.06 3.00
C PHE A 113 -2.61 4.58 2.66
N SER A 114 -1.34 4.22 2.57
CA SER A 114 -0.84 2.85 2.55
C SER A 114 -0.09 2.56 3.85
N TYR A 115 -0.22 1.34 4.35
CA TYR A 115 0.27 0.96 5.68
C TYR A 115 1.17 -0.28 5.63
N LEU A 116 2.24 -0.26 6.42
CA LEU A 116 2.90 -1.47 6.92
C LEU A 116 2.31 -1.82 8.29
N LEU A 117 2.11 -3.12 8.50
CA LEU A 117 1.76 -3.66 9.81
C LEU A 117 2.95 -4.46 10.31
N LEU A 118 3.63 -3.93 11.33
CA LEU A 118 4.76 -4.59 11.99
C LEU A 118 4.30 -5.21 13.30
N TYR A 119 4.90 -6.32 13.72
CA TYR A 119 4.65 -6.82 15.07
C TYR A 119 5.31 -5.87 16.08
N LYS A 120 4.66 -5.63 17.22
CA LYS A 120 5.27 -4.94 18.36
C LYS A 120 6.51 -5.69 18.84
N GLU A 121 6.35 -7.00 19.02
CA GLU A 121 7.42 -7.94 19.37
C GLU A 121 7.76 -8.78 18.14
N LEU A 122 8.83 -8.42 17.45
CA LEU A 122 9.21 -9.01 16.17
C LEU A 122 9.58 -10.49 16.28
N SER A 123 10.01 -10.97 17.46
CA SER A 123 10.27 -12.40 17.65
C SER A 123 9.00 -13.28 17.55
N THR A 124 7.82 -12.66 17.62
CA THR A 124 6.53 -13.33 17.32
C THR A 124 6.45 -13.78 15.85
N ASN A 125 7.16 -13.11 14.94
CA ASN A 125 7.22 -13.52 13.55
C ASN A 125 8.32 -14.59 13.38
N PRO A 126 7.97 -15.84 13.06
CA PRO A 126 8.97 -16.92 12.93
C PRO A 126 9.97 -16.70 11.79
N ARG A 127 9.74 -15.72 10.89
CA ARG A 127 10.69 -15.34 9.84
C ARG A 127 11.77 -14.36 10.33
N ILE A 128 11.53 -13.71 11.46
CA ILE A 128 12.49 -12.83 12.14
C ILE A 128 13.10 -13.64 13.29
N ASP A 129 14.12 -14.41 12.97
CA ASP A 129 14.77 -15.38 13.87
C ASP A 129 16.03 -14.82 14.56
N SER A 130 16.34 -13.54 14.37
CA SER A 130 17.53 -12.88 14.89
C SER A 130 17.32 -11.38 15.07
N MET A 131 18.10 -10.78 15.97
CA MET A 131 18.12 -9.33 16.18
C MET A 131 18.55 -8.59 14.90
N ASP A 132 19.53 -9.11 14.16
CA ASP A 132 19.99 -8.48 12.91
C ASP A 132 18.87 -8.36 11.86
N LYS A 133 18.00 -9.37 11.75
CA LYS A 133 16.82 -9.29 10.87
C LYS A 133 15.75 -8.33 11.39
N ALA A 134 15.62 -8.22 12.70
CA ALA A 134 14.72 -7.26 13.32
C ALA A 134 15.18 -5.82 13.02
N ILE A 135 16.48 -5.54 13.21
CA ILE A 135 17.11 -4.26 12.86
C ILE A 135 16.93 -3.96 11.37
N ALA A 136 17.28 -4.89 10.48
CA ALA A 136 17.14 -4.66 9.04
C ALA A 136 15.71 -4.35 8.59
N LEU A 137 14.69 -4.93 9.26
CA LEU A 137 13.29 -4.63 8.98
C LEU A 137 12.90 -3.22 9.46
N VAL A 138 13.36 -2.83 10.65
CA VAL A 138 13.08 -1.51 11.21
C VAL A 138 13.83 -0.42 10.46
N ASP A 139 15.10 -0.63 10.12
CA ASP A 139 15.89 0.29 9.28
C ASP A 139 15.25 0.49 7.90
N PHE A 140 14.73 -0.59 7.30
CA PHE A 140 13.99 -0.47 6.03
C PHE A 140 12.71 0.37 6.20
N ALA A 141 11.98 0.19 7.31
CA ALA A 141 10.79 0.98 7.59
C ALA A 141 11.13 2.45 7.85
N GLU A 142 12.20 2.73 8.62
CA GLU A 142 12.75 4.06 8.89
C GLU A 142 13.16 4.75 7.58
N TRP A 143 13.94 4.06 6.73
CA TRP A 143 14.28 4.55 5.40
C TRP A 143 13.03 4.84 4.56
N ALA A 144 12.05 3.92 4.56
CA ALA A 144 10.85 4.07 3.75
C ALA A 144 10.03 5.32 4.12
N ILE A 145 9.95 5.67 5.41
CA ILE A 145 9.20 6.85 5.88
C ILE A 145 10.02 8.15 5.81
N THR A 146 11.34 8.06 5.64
CA THR A 146 12.27 9.20 5.53
C THR A 146 12.83 9.33 4.11
N ASP A 147 14.08 8.93 3.87
CA ASP A 147 14.80 9.07 2.61
C ASP A 147 14.08 8.45 1.41
N GLY A 148 13.34 7.36 1.63
CA GLY A 148 12.54 6.68 0.62
C GLY A 148 11.41 7.54 0.05
N GLN A 149 10.97 8.58 0.77
CA GLN A 149 9.92 9.49 0.31
C GLN A 149 10.36 10.33 -0.91
N GLN A 150 11.67 10.45 -1.19
CA GLN A 150 12.18 11.12 -2.39
C GLN A 150 11.73 10.45 -3.70
N PHE A 151 11.36 9.17 -3.66
CA PHE A 151 10.89 8.42 -4.83
C PHE A 151 9.36 8.49 -5.02
N ALA A 152 8.63 9.12 -4.10
CA ALA A 152 7.17 9.10 -4.10
C ALA A 152 6.60 9.76 -5.36
N ASP A 153 7.05 10.97 -5.70
CA ASP A 153 6.53 11.73 -6.84
C ASP A 153 6.71 10.98 -8.18
N ASP A 154 7.89 10.39 -8.40
CA ASP A 154 8.20 9.58 -9.60
C ASP A 154 7.28 8.35 -9.73
N LEU A 155 6.80 7.84 -8.61
CA LEU A 155 5.87 6.72 -8.53
C LEU A 155 4.40 7.16 -8.46
N ALA A 156 4.12 8.46 -8.59
CA ALA A 156 2.80 9.06 -8.45
C ALA A 156 2.15 8.84 -7.07
N TYR A 157 2.98 8.81 -6.02
CA TYR A 157 2.60 8.87 -4.62
C TYR A 157 2.82 10.27 -4.05
N VAL A 158 2.06 10.60 -3.02
CA VAL A 158 2.27 11.80 -2.22
C VAL A 158 3.22 11.46 -1.06
N PRO A 159 4.31 12.23 -0.89
CA PRO A 159 5.17 12.13 0.29
C PRO A 159 4.38 12.27 1.59
N LEU A 160 4.80 11.57 2.63
CA LEU A 160 4.15 11.65 3.93
C LEU A 160 4.19 13.08 4.49
N PRO A 161 3.09 13.57 5.10
CA PRO A 161 3.14 14.80 5.88
C PRO A 161 4.04 14.60 7.12
N GLU A 162 4.68 15.66 7.58
CA GLU A 162 5.63 15.63 8.70
C GLU A 162 5.04 14.99 9.96
N GLU A 163 3.78 15.27 10.28
CA GLU A 163 3.05 14.65 11.40
C GLU A 163 2.98 13.12 11.28
N ALA A 164 2.77 12.59 10.07
CA ALA A 164 2.76 11.14 9.87
C ALA A 164 4.16 10.54 10.03
N VAL A 165 5.20 11.24 9.58
CA VAL A 165 6.60 10.81 9.77
C VAL A 165 6.93 10.73 11.26
N GLN A 166 6.62 11.76 12.04
CA GLN A 166 6.85 11.78 13.48
C GLN A 166 6.11 10.64 14.20
N ILE A 167 4.83 10.44 13.89
CA ILE A 167 4.04 9.33 14.45
C ILE A 167 4.70 7.98 14.13
N ASN A 168 5.18 7.81 12.90
CA ASN A 168 5.82 6.58 12.48
C ASN A 168 7.17 6.36 13.19
N GLU A 169 8.00 7.39 13.32
CA GLU A 169 9.29 7.33 14.04
C GLU A 169 9.08 6.91 15.50
N GLU A 170 8.18 7.57 16.23
CA GLU A 170 7.78 7.18 17.60
C GLU A 170 7.30 5.72 17.66
N THR A 171 6.60 5.28 16.62
CA THR A 171 6.07 3.91 16.54
C THR A 171 7.21 2.89 16.34
N LEU A 172 8.21 3.20 15.53
CA LEU A 172 9.38 2.33 15.30
C LEU A 172 10.23 2.18 16.56
N GLU A 173 10.39 3.25 17.35
CA GLU A 173 11.10 3.21 18.64
C GLU A 173 10.46 2.24 19.64
N SER A 174 9.13 2.03 19.54
CA SER A 174 8.40 1.11 20.42
C SER A 174 8.59 -0.39 20.09
N ILE A 175 9.24 -0.71 18.97
CA ILE A 175 9.38 -2.10 18.48
C ILE A 175 10.47 -2.84 19.26
N THR A 176 10.17 -4.08 19.66
CA THR A 176 11.08 -4.95 20.39
C THR A 176 11.39 -6.25 19.67
N TYR A 177 12.52 -6.85 20.01
CA TYR A 177 12.88 -8.23 19.69
C TYR A 177 13.34 -8.96 20.96
N ASN A 178 12.64 -10.03 21.34
CA ASN A 178 12.84 -10.75 22.61
C ASN A 178 12.84 -9.82 23.84
N GLY A 179 11.94 -8.82 23.84
CA GLY A 179 11.80 -7.84 24.91
C GLY A 179 12.89 -6.76 24.96
N GLN A 180 13.84 -6.75 24.03
CA GLN A 180 14.83 -5.67 23.88
C GLN A 180 14.38 -4.69 22.80
N PRO A 181 14.50 -3.36 22.99
CA PRO A 181 14.26 -2.38 21.93
C PRO A 181 15.14 -2.67 20.71
N VAL A 182 14.57 -2.56 19.51
CA VAL A 182 15.33 -2.74 18.26
C VAL A 182 16.15 -1.49 17.95
N LEU A 183 15.57 -0.31 18.14
CA LEU A 183 16.27 0.99 18.08
C LEU A 183 16.71 1.35 19.51
N ALA A 184 17.90 0.91 19.94
CA ALA A 184 18.47 1.34 21.22
C ALA A 184 19.24 2.66 21.06
N GLU A 185 19.16 3.55 22.07
CA GLU A 185 19.85 4.86 22.10
C GLU A 185 21.38 4.77 21.98
N GLU A 186 21.99 3.61 22.27
CA GLU A 186 23.42 3.37 22.06
C GLU A 186 23.75 2.97 20.61
N ARG A 187 23.43 3.83 19.63
CA ARG A 187 24.31 3.97 18.47
C ARG A 187 25.53 4.81 18.89
N VAL A 188 26.27 4.32 19.91
CA VAL A 188 27.56 4.88 20.31
C VAL A 188 28.45 4.87 19.08
N THR A 189 29.02 6.04 18.79
CA THR A 189 30.11 6.29 17.85
C THR A 189 31.32 5.43 18.19
N SER A 190 31.24 4.13 17.91
CA SER A 190 32.43 3.30 17.79
C SER A 190 32.91 3.42 16.35
N THR A 191 33.86 4.33 16.15
CA THR A 191 34.80 4.35 15.03
C THR A 191 35.67 3.07 14.94
N ASP A 192 35.12 1.89 15.28
CA ASP A 192 35.80 0.60 15.29
C ASP A 192 35.05 -0.49 14.48
N SER A 193 34.10 -0.10 13.61
CA SER A 193 33.50 -0.99 12.60
C SER A 193 33.72 -0.50 11.16
N LEU A 194 34.88 0.11 10.89
CA LEU A 194 35.44 0.25 9.53
C LEU A 194 35.87 -1.11 8.93
N GLY A 195 35.01 -2.12 9.04
CA GLY A 195 35.28 -3.51 8.67
C GLY A 195 34.08 -4.30 8.14
N LEU A 196 32.89 -3.71 7.98
CA LEU A 196 31.74 -4.45 7.40
C LEU A 196 30.82 -3.67 6.45
N PHE A 197 31.14 -2.42 6.12
CA PHE A 197 30.59 -1.79 4.91
C PHE A 197 31.45 -2.14 3.70
N SER A 198 31.43 -3.42 3.31
CA SER A 198 31.94 -3.79 2.00
C SER A 198 30.94 -3.29 0.94
N PRO A 199 31.39 -2.61 -0.14
CA PRO A 199 30.53 -2.10 -1.23
C PRO A 199 29.68 -3.19 -1.94
N ILE A 200 29.87 -4.46 -1.57
CA ILE A 200 29.13 -5.62 -2.06
C ILE A 200 27.69 -5.68 -1.51
N ILE A 201 27.41 -5.26 -0.26
CA ILE A 201 26.05 -5.38 0.32
C ILE A 201 25.12 -4.26 -0.18
N ALA A 202 25.61 -3.01 -0.27
CA ALA A 202 24.85 -1.91 -0.87
C ALA A 202 24.56 -2.15 -2.37
N ALA A 203 25.51 -2.75 -3.10
CA ALA A 203 25.28 -3.19 -4.48
C ALA A 203 24.25 -4.32 -4.60
N SER A 204 24.03 -5.14 -3.56
CA SER A 204 23.09 -6.27 -3.58
C SER A 204 21.63 -5.84 -3.47
N ILE A 205 21.35 -4.79 -2.69
CA ILE A 205 20.00 -4.23 -2.56
C ILE A 205 19.62 -3.47 -3.84
N ILE A 206 20.57 -2.75 -4.44
CA ILE A 206 20.40 -2.08 -5.74
C ILE A 206 20.29 -3.11 -6.88
N LEU A 207 21.02 -4.24 -6.83
CA LEU A 207 20.89 -5.32 -7.83
C LEU A 207 19.56 -6.07 -7.72
N ALA A 208 18.95 -6.21 -6.54
CA ALA A 208 17.66 -6.90 -6.42
C ALA A 208 16.53 -6.14 -7.11
N ILE A 209 16.55 -4.80 -7.01
CA ILE A 209 15.58 -3.91 -7.67
C ILE A 209 15.85 -3.86 -9.19
N ALA A 210 17.12 -3.82 -9.61
CA ALA A 210 17.49 -3.86 -11.03
C ALA A 210 17.27 -5.24 -11.69
N ALA A 211 17.52 -6.34 -10.99
CA ALA A 211 17.35 -7.70 -11.51
C ALA A 211 15.88 -8.10 -11.64
N GLY A 212 15.01 -7.69 -10.70
CA GLY A 212 13.56 -7.85 -10.85
C GLY A 212 13.05 -7.15 -12.11
N SER A 213 13.53 -5.93 -12.36
CA SER A 213 13.20 -5.13 -13.53
C SER A 213 13.76 -5.73 -14.83
N ALA A 214 15.01 -6.21 -14.83
CA ALA A 214 15.64 -6.84 -15.97
C ALA A 214 15.04 -8.22 -16.32
N ILE A 215 14.68 -9.03 -15.32
CA ILE A 215 13.99 -10.32 -15.52
C ILE A 215 12.58 -10.07 -16.06
N TYR A 216 11.87 -9.07 -15.55
CA TYR A 216 10.56 -8.67 -16.08
C TYR A 216 10.65 -8.18 -17.55
N ILE A 217 11.62 -7.33 -17.87
CA ILE A 217 11.86 -6.82 -19.23
C ILE A 217 12.33 -7.92 -20.19
N TRP A 218 13.19 -8.84 -19.74
CA TRP A 218 13.66 -9.99 -20.52
C TRP A 218 12.54 -10.98 -20.84
N ARG A 219 11.64 -11.22 -19.87
CA ARG A 219 10.49 -12.12 -20.02
C ARG A 219 9.40 -11.51 -20.92
N LYS A 220 9.26 -10.18 -20.93
CA LYS A 220 8.36 -9.44 -21.83
C LYS A 220 8.88 -9.35 -23.28
N ARG A 221 10.20 -9.37 -23.49
CA ARG A 221 10.82 -9.33 -24.83
C ARG A 221 10.86 -10.67 -25.56
N ARG A 222 10.81 -11.81 -24.86
CA ARG A 222 10.73 -13.16 -25.47
C ARG A 222 9.30 -13.66 -25.58
N GLY A 223 8.50 -12.99 -26.41
CA GLY A 223 7.18 -13.48 -26.78
C GLY A 223 7.22 -14.94 -27.27
N SER A 224 6.20 -15.70 -26.86
CA SER A 224 5.83 -17.06 -27.30
C SER A 224 6.73 -18.22 -26.86
N LEU A 225 6.29 -18.94 -25.84
CA LEU A 225 6.42 -20.40 -25.83
C LEU A 225 5.02 -20.98 -25.73
N ALA A 226 4.67 -21.77 -26.74
CA ALA A 226 3.43 -22.51 -26.89
C ALA A 226 3.09 -23.36 -25.64
N PRO A 227 1.80 -23.63 -25.37
CA PRO A 227 1.39 -24.32 -24.15
C PRO A 227 1.91 -25.76 -24.16
N LYS A 228 2.65 -26.12 -23.12
CA LYS A 228 2.94 -27.52 -22.80
C LYS A 228 1.69 -28.08 -22.10
N GLU A 229 1.10 -29.13 -22.65
CA GLU A 229 0.00 -29.87 -22.02
C GLU A 229 0.36 -30.21 -20.56
N ILE A 230 -0.47 -29.75 -19.64
CA ILE A 230 -0.37 -30.08 -18.22
C ILE A 230 -1.27 -31.29 -17.99
N SER A 231 -0.65 -32.41 -17.59
CA SER A 231 -1.34 -33.64 -17.21
C SER A 231 -2.40 -33.38 -16.15
N THR A 232 -3.62 -33.85 -16.42
CA THR A 232 -4.73 -33.90 -15.48
C THR A 232 -4.53 -35.02 -14.46
N GLU A 233 -3.77 -34.76 -13.40
CA GLU A 233 -3.90 -35.54 -12.16
C GLU A 233 -4.13 -34.59 -10.98
N PRO A 234 -5.12 -34.87 -10.11
CA PRO A 234 -5.41 -34.01 -8.97
C PRO A 234 -4.36 -34.22 -7.88
N ARG A 235 -3.46 -33.26 -7.72
CA ARG A 235 -2.65 -33.15 -6.49
C ARG A 235 -3.52 -32.57 -5.38
N GLU A 236 -3.87 -33.40 -4.40
CA GLU A 236 -4.42 -32.98 -3.11
C GLU A 236 -3.54 -31.87 -2.52
N ARG A 237 -4.06 -30.65 -2.54
CA ARG A 237 -3.41 -29.48 -1.94
C ARG A 237 -3.80 -29.46 -0.48
N ARG A 238 -2.95 -30.00 0.39
CA ARG A 238 -3.10 -29.93 1.86
C ARG A 238 -3.42 -28.49 2.28
N GLU A 239 -4.64 -28.30 2.77
CA GLU A 239 -5.10 -27.11 3.48
C GLU A 239 -4.22 -26.87 4.71
N THR A 240 -3.28 -25.94 4.59
CA THR A 240 -2.65 -25.26 5.74
C THR A 240 -2.70 -23.76 5.49
N ARG A 241 -3.85 -23.31 5.02
CA ARG A 241 -4.22 -21.90 4.86
C ARG A 241 -5.41 -21.59 5.74
N ASP A 242 -5.29 -21.89 7.03
CA ASP A 242 -6.21 -21.38 8.03
C ASP A 242 -5.52 -21.29 9.39
N LYS A 243 -5.91 -20.24 10.14
CA LYS A 243 -5.45 -19.82 11.48
C LYS A 243 -4.46 -18.64 11.57
N ILE A 244 -4.56 -17.68 10.65
CA ILE A 244 -4.62 -16.29 11.14
C ILE A 244 -6.05 -15.84 10.91
N SER A 245 -6.91 -16.19 11.86
CA SER A 245 -8.34 -15.93 11.77
C SER A 245 -8.58 -14.42 11.73
N TYR A 246 -9.38 -13.98 10.74
CA TYR A 246 -9.84 -12.62 10.53
C TYR A 246 -10.43 -11.84 11.74
N PRO A 247 -10.85 -12.46 12.88
CA PRO A 247 -11.26 -11.70 14.07
C PRO A 247 -10.11 -10.99 14.82
N LEU A 248 -8.83 -11.32 14.56
CA LEU A 248 -7.70 -10.74 15.30
C LEU A 248 -7.42 -9.26 14.99
N LEU A 249 -7.99 -8.71 13.92
CA LEU A 249 -7.64 -7.39 13.38
C LEU A 249 -8.78 -6.37 13.39
N ARG A 250 -10.01 -6.73 13.79
CA ARG A 250 -11.16 -5.80 13.82
C ARG A 250 -11.49 -5.42 15.25
N GLY A 251 -11.27 -4.16 15.62
CA GLY A 251 -11.86 -3.51 16.79
C GLY A 251 -11.62 -4.20 18.14
N THR A 252 -10.59 -5.04 18.27
CA THR A 252 -10.25 -5.66 19.56
C THR A 252 -8.93 -5.13 20.08
N LEU A 253 -8.87 -4.91 21.41
CA LEU A 253 -7.66 -4.59 22.18
C LEU A 253 -6.48 -5.55 21.91
N ALA A 254 -6.69 -6.69 21.24
CA ALA A 254 -5.66 -7.66 20.90
C ALA A 254 -4.83 -7.26 19.67
N GLY A 255 -5.43 -6.63 18.65
CA GLY A 255 -4.71 -6.20 17.44
C GLY A 255 -3.68 -5.11 17.76
N ASP A 256 -4.11 -4.08 18.49
CA ASP A 256 -3.28 -2.95 18.95
C ASP A 256 -2.15 -3.38 19.92
N ARG A 257 -2.33 -4.54 20.59
CA ARG A 257 -1.29 -5.15 21.44
C ARG A 257 -0.24 -5.92 20.65
N ILE A 258 -0.56 -6.36 19.43
CA ILE A 258 0.28 -7.25 18.63
C ILE A 258 0.96 -6.49 17.49
N PHE A 259 0.28 -5.51 16.89
CA PHE A 259 0.76 -4.80 15.71
C PHE A 259 0.99 -3.32 15.96
N ARG A 260 1.82 -2.73 15.11
CA ARG A 260 2.14 -1.32 15.00
C ARG A 260 1.83 -0.88 13.57
N PHE A 261 1.10 0.22 13.43
CA PHE A 261 0.77 0.80 12.13
C PHE A 261 1.83 1.81 11.73
N ILE A 262 2.39 1.63 10.54
CA ILE A 262 3.33 2.56 9.93
C ILE A 262 2.74 3.02 8.61
N VAL A 263 2.50 4.32 8.45
CA VAL A 263 2.05 4.89 7.19
C VAL A 263 3.25 5.05 6.28
N ILE A 264 3.24 4.50 5.08
CA ILE A 264 4.42 4.55 4.18
C ILE A 264 4.27 5.45 2.98
N SER A 265 3.04 5.74 2.58
CA SER A 265 2.75 6.67 1.51
C SER A 265 1.27 7.02 1.49
N ALA A 266 0.92 8.04 0.72
CA ALA A 266 -0.43 8.25 0.25
C ALA A 266 -0.46 8.20 -1.29
N ALA A 267 -1.57 7.74 -1.86
CA ALA A 267 -1.75 7.75 -3.30
C ALA A 267 -3.18 8.08 -3.69
N GLY A 268 -3.33 8.43 -4.97
CA GLY A 268 -4.53 8.15 -5.74
C GLY A 268 -4.78 6.64 -5.82
N TYR A 269 -5.28 6.10 -4.70
CA TYR A 269 -5.86 4.78 -4.48
C TYR A 269 -5.09 3.51 -4.87
N MET A 270 -4.38 2.86 -3.93
CA MET A 270 -4.06 1.42 -4.00
C MET A 270 -4.91 0.61 -3.00
N MET A 271 -5.66 -0.34 -3.56
CA MET A 271 -6.40 -1.47 -2.99
C MET A 271 -7.67 -1.25 -2.13
N LEU A 272 -8.75 -1.73 -2.76
CA LEU A 272 -10.08 -2.07 -2.26
C LEU A 272 -11.00 -0.92 -1.84
N LEU A 273 -11.80 -0.56 -2.85
CA LEU A 273 -13.09 0.12 -2.81
C LEU A 273 -13.09 1.64 -3.02
N LEU A 274 -13.37 1.92 -4.29
CA LEU A 274 -14.23 2.98 -4.80
C LEU A 274 -13.50 4.26 -5.16
N GLY A 275 -13.10 4.32 -6.44
CA GLY A 275 -13.08 5.53 -7.26
C GLY A 275 -13.05 5.26 -8.75
N LEU A 276 -14.13 5.68 -9.42
CA LEU A 276 -14.26 5.86 -10.87
C LEU A 276 -13.10 6.78 -11.35
N VAL A 277 -12.40 6.57 -12.47
CA VAL A 277 -12.86 6.38 -13.85
C VAL A 277 -11.74 5.79 -14.71
N ALA A 278 -12.13 5.03 -15.73
CA ALA A 278 -11.51 5.12 -17.04
C ALA A 278 -12.58 4.94 -18.11
N VAL A 279 -12.64 5.80 -19.13
CA VAL A 279 -13.52 5.63 -20.29
C VAL A 279 -12.66 5.17 -21.46
N SER A 280 -12.73 3.89 -21.83
CA SER A 280 -12.11 3.43 -23.08
C SER A 280 -12.94 3.96 -24.26
N ILE A 281 -12.49 5.04 -24.88
CA ILE A 281 -13.02 5.50 -26.17
C ILE A 281 -12.34 4.70 -27.27
N PHE A 282 -13.02 3.68 -27.80
CA PHE A 282 -12.69 3.21 -29.13
C PHE A 282 -13.28 4.23 -30.12
N SER A 283 -12.43 5.06 -30.72
CA SER A 283 -12.72 5.63 -32.03
C SER A 283 -12.24 4.62 -33.07
N GLY A 284 -13.12 4.31 -34.02
CA GLY A 284 -12.95 3.22 -35.00
C GLY A 284 -11.82 3.42 -36.00
#